data_AF-A0A1S3MTF1-F1
#
_entry.id   AF-A0A1S3MTF1-F1
#
_cell.length_a   1.000
_cell.length_b   1.000
_cell.length_c   1.000
_cell.angle_alpha   90.00
_cell.angle_beta   90.00
_cell.angle_gamma   90.00
#
_symmetry.space_group_name_H-M   'P 1'
#
loop_
_entity.id
_entity.type
_entity.pdbx_description
1 polymer ?
#
loop_
_entity_poly.entity_id
_entity_poly.type
_entity_poly.pdbx_seq_one_letter_code
_entity_poly.pdbx_strand_id
1 'polypeptide(L)'
;MIYQEEHSVAAKSGGCFPGGAWVTLEDGGQRLIQELQPGERVLASSGSDGSGELVYSEVLTFLDRDPATRKEFYTIRTEGGVSLSLTAAHLLFVSEGNCSEGAEPTPGSMRTVYASDVRPGQCVLTTVSGEGVGKGEEGRKGVGHLSRISRVSVQEDKGVFAPLTRHGTLSVNGMVASCYAVVDGHDLAHRAFAPLRLLHRWTGSAGGHFGDTGVHWYSQLLYWIGSLLLDSGHFHPWGLADPGR
;
A
#
# COMPACT_ATOMS: atom_id res chain seq x y z
N MET A 1 17.62 -33.49 6.44
CA MET A 1 18.30 -32.47 5.61
C MET A 1 17.24 -31.76 4.79
N ILE A 2 17.07 -30.47 5.11
CA ILE A 2 16.75 -29.34 4.24
C ILE A 2 15.47 -29.45 3.38
N TYR A 3 14.41 -28.78 3.85
CA TYR A 3 13.56 -27.93 3.01
C TYR A 3 13.38 -26.60 3.74
N GLN A 4 14.48 -25.85 3.83
CA GLN A 4 14.56 -24.51 4.39
C GLN A 4 15.17 -23.61 3.30
N GLU A 5 14.53 -23.56 2.12
CA GLU A 5 14.98 -22.69 1.02
C GLU A 5 13.85 -21.85 0.39
N GLU A 6 12.57 -22.12 0.68
CA GLU A 6 11.48 -21.33 0.07
C GLU A 6 11.07 -20.08 0.86
N HIS A 7 11.57 -19.91 2.09
CA HIS A 7 11.24 -18.75 2.93
C HIS A 7 12.19 -17.56 2.76
N SER A 8 13.28 -17.70 1.99
CA SER A 8 14.37 -16.72 1.92
C SER A 8 14.14 -15.57 0.93
N VAL A 9 13.13 -15.67 0.06
CA VAL A 9 12.86 -14.67 -1.00
C VAL A 9 11.66 -13.77 -0.65
N ALA A 10 10.85 -14.15 0.34
CA ALA A 10 9.59 -13.46 0.67
C ALA A 10 9.74 -12.18 1.52
N ALA A 11 10.92 -11.89 2.09
CA ALA A 11 11.12 -10.80 3.05
C ALA A 11 11.81 -9.55 2.48
N LYS A 12 11.63 -9.28 1.19
CA LYS A 12 12.42 -8.23 0.52
C LYS A 12 11.79 -6.82 0.55
N SER A 13 10.50 -6.67 0.81
CA SER A 13 9.89 -5.35 1.10
C SER A 13 8.68 -5.37 2.05
N GLY A 14 8.27 -6.56 2.51
CA GLY A 14 7.08 -6.82 3.34
C GLY A 14 5.73 -6.49 2.71
N GLY A 15 5.61 -5.39 1.96
CA GLY A 15 4.36 -4.87 1.40
C GLY A 15 4.40 -4.70 -0.10
N CYS A 16 3.60 -5.47 -0.83
CA CYS A 16 3.40 -5.33 -2.27
C CYS A 16 1.95 -5.51 -2.66
N PHE A 17 1.61 -5.07 -3.86
CA PHE A 17 0.38 -5.39 -4.60
C PHE A 17 0.70 -6.33 -5.77
N PRO A 18 -0.28 -7.14 -6.22
CA PRO A 18 -0.11 -7.99 -7.40
C PRO A 18 -0.10 -7.18 -8.69
N GLY A 19 0.47 -7.73 -9.76
CA GLY A 19 0.59 -7.01 -11.05
C GLY A 19 -0.75 -6.62 -11.67
N GLY A 20 -1.80 -7.43 -11.43
CA GLY A 20 -3.16 -7.21 -11.93
C GLY A 20 -4.01 -6.23 -11.11
N ALA A 21 -3.51 -5.73 -9.98
CA ALA A 21 -4.18 -4.65 -9.26
C ALA A 21 -4.14 -3.35 -10.08
N TRP A 22 -5.09 -2.43 -9.86
CA TRP A 22 -5.20 -1.20 -10.62
C TRP A 22 -5.28 0.05 -9.74
N VAL A 23 -4.86 1.18 -10.30
CA VAL A 23 -4.92 2.52 -9.71
C VAL A 23 -5.70 3.46 -10.63
N THR A 24 -6.31 4.51 -10.08
CA THR A 24 -6.97 5.57 -10.85
C THR A 24 -5.98 6.71 -11.13
N LEU A 25 -5.85 7.12 -12.39
CA LEU A 25 -5.00 8.22 -12.85
C LEU A 25 -5.74 9.57 -12.79
N GLU A 26 -4.98 10.67 -12.85
CA GLU A 26 -5.52 12.04 -12.85
C GLU A 26 -6.49 12.34 -14.00
N ASP A 27 -6.33 11.65 -15.14
CA ASP A 27 -7.23 11.76 -16.30
C ASP A 27 -8.54 10.94 -16.14
N GLY A 28 -8.73 10.29 -14.98
CA GLY A 28 -9.87 9.42 -14.69
C GLY A 28 -9.72 7.99 -15.23
N GLY A 29 -8.66 7.71 -15.98
CA GLY A 29 -8.33 6.37 -16.47
C GLY A 29 -7.88 5.43 -15.36
N GLN A 30 -7.89 4.14 -15.65
CA GLN A 30 -7.31 3.12 -14.78
C GLN A 30 -5.99 2.61 -15.38
N ARG A 31 -5.03 2.29 -14.50
CA ARG A 31 -3.75 1.66 -14.87
C ARG A 31 -3.50 0.45 -14.02
N LEU A 32 -3.09 -0.66 -14.65
CA LEU A 32 -2.57 -1.81 -13.91
C LEU A 32 -1.26 -1.43 -13.22
N ILE A 33 -1.04 -1.92 -12.01
CA ILE A 33 0.16 -1.61 -11.21
C ILE A 33 1.42 -2.08 -11.94
N GLN A 34 1.37 -3.19 -12.69
CA GLN A 34 2.51 -3.65 -13.49
C GLN A 34 2.89 -2.69 -14.64
N GLU A 35 1.94 -1.89 -15.11
CA GLU A 35 2.09 -0.91 -16.20
C GLU A 35 2.35 0.51 -15.69
N LEU A 36 2.17 0.75 -14.40
CA LEU A 36 2.33 2.04 -13.77
C LEU A 36 3.78 2.53 -13.87
N GLN A 37 3.95 3.80 -14.25
CA GLN A 37 5.25 4.42 -14.43
C GLN A 37 5.48 5.55 -13.42
N PRO A 38 6.72 5.75 -12.95
CA PRO A 38 7.08 6.94 -12.18
C PRO A 38 6.84 8.22 -12.98
N GLY A 39 6.41 9.27 -12.30
CA GLY A 39 5.92 10.53 -12.87
C GLY A 39 4.40 10.55 -13.13
N GLU A 40 3.75 9.39 -13.22
CA GLU A 40 2.28 9.34 -13.30
C GLU A 40 1.65 9.77 -11.97
N ARG A 41 0.48 10.41 -12.04
CA ARG A 41 -0.26 10.89 -10.87
C ARG A 41 -1.47 10.02 -10.63
N VAL A 42 -1.50 9.37 -9.45
CA VAL A 42 -2.51 8.40 -9.06
C VAL A 42 -3.35 8.92 -7.90
N LEU A 43 -4.60 8.46 -7.80
CA LEU A 43 -5.48 8.79 -6.69
C LEU A 43 -4.89 8.30 -5.36
N ALA A 44 -4.84 9.19 -4.38
CA ALA A 44 -4.25 8.97 -3.07
C ALA A 44 -5.04 9.77 -2.01
N SER A 45 -4.73 9.54 -0.74
CA SER A 45 -5.24 10.36 0.37
C SER A 45 -4.17 11.30 0.90
N SER A 46 -4.53 12.55 1.15
CA SER A 46 -3.63 13.53 1.74
C SER A 46 -3.35 13.29 3.24
N GLY A 47 -4.23 12.56 3.93
CA GLY A 47 -4.08 12.23 5.35
C GLY A 47 -3.14 11.05 5.57
N SER A 48 -2.23 11.16 6.53
CA SER A 48 -1.28 10.08 6.85
C SER A 48 -1.95 8.86 7.52
N ASP A 49 -3.14 9.04 8.08
CA ASP A 49 -4.04 7.99 8.57
C ASP A 49 -5.02 7.49 7.47
N GLY A 50 -4.85 7.97 6.24
CA GLY A 50 -5.71 7.65 5.10
C GLY A 50 -7.01 8.47 5.04
N SER A 51 -7.44 9.16 6.10
CA SER A 51 -8.75 9.83 6.18
C SER A 51 -8.85 11.21 5.52
N GLY A 52 -7.76 11.74 4.97
CA GLY A 52 -7.72 13.08 4.37
C GLY A 52 -8.44 13.20 3.01
N GLU A 53 -8.40 14.41 2.45
CA GLU A 53 -8.94 14.67 1.10
C GLU A 53 -8.27 13.78 0.06
N LEU A 54 -9.06 13.30 -0.90
CA LEU A 54 -8.54 12.60 -2.05
C LEU A 54 -7.80 13.55 -3.00
N VAL A 55 -6.58 13.18 -3.36
CA VAL A 55 -5.65 13.98 -4.17
C VAL A 55 -4.96 13.11 -5.21
N TYR A 56 -4.54 13.70 -6.32
CA TYR A 56 -3.67 13.01 -7.28
C TYR A 56 -2.20 13.22 -6.91
N SER A 57 -1.56 12.14 -6.46
CA SER A 57 -0.19 12.11 -6.01
C SER A 57 0.72 11.47 -7.06
N GLU A 58 1.82 12.15 -7.37
CA GLU A 58 2.88 11.62 -8.25
C GLU A 58 3.50 10.35 -7.66
N VAL A 59 3.68 9.33 -8.50
CA VAL A 59 4.45 8.12 -8.25
C VAL A 59 5.93 8.45 -8.45
N LEU A 60 6.72 8.31 -7.40
CA LEU A 60 8.14 8.70 -7.41
C LEU A 60 9.05 7.58 -7.90
N THR A 61 8.79 6.36 -7.42
CA THR A 61 9.58 5.16 -7.70
C THR A 61 8.82 3.92 -7.22
N PHE A 62 9.39 2.73 -7.40
CA PHE A 62 8.94 1.50 -6.78
C PHE A 62 9.94 1.08 -5.69
N LEU A 63 9.45 0.81 -4.48
CA LEU A 63 10.24 0.27 -3.37
C LEU A 63 10.60 -1.20 -3.58
N ASP A 64 9.80 -1.91 -4.37
CA ASP A 64 10.00 -3.28 -4.81
C ASP A 64 9.25 -3.48 -6.13
N ARG A 65 9.86 -4.21 -7.06
CA ARG A 65 9.30 -4.52 -8.38
C ARG A 65 9.85 -5.83 -8.91
N ASP A 66 9.05 -6.88 -8.88
CA ASP A 66 9.38 -8.15 -9.54
C ASP A 66 8.13 -8.71 -10.24
N PRO A 67 8.02 -8.55 -11.57
CA PRO A 67 6.87 -9.03 -12.34
C PRO A 67 6.77 -10.57 -12.45
N ALA A 68 7.86 -11.30 -12.18
CA ALA A 68 7.91 -12.75 -12.37
C ALA A 68 7.54 -13.52 -11.09
N THR A 69 7.84 -12.95 -9.92
CA THR A 69 7.57 -13.56 -8.62
C THR A 69 6.10 -13.89 -8.41
N ARG A 70 5.84 -15.08 -7.86
CA ARG A 70 4.53 -15.48 -7.33
C ARG A 70 4.56 -15.41 -5.82
N LYS A 71 3.50 -14.90 -5.21
CA LYS A 71 3.41 -14.72 -3.76
C LYS A 71 1.98 -14.87 -3.28
N GLU A 72 1.82 -15.22 -2.01
CA GLU A 72 0.54 -15.17 -1.33
C GLU A 72 0.14 -13.71 -1.05
N PHE A 73 -1.12 -13.41 -1.35
CA PHE A 73 -1.78 -12.14 -1.11
C PHE A 73 -3.02 -12.36 -0.25
N TYR A 74 -3.22 -11.48 0.73
CA TYR A 74 -4.44 -11.36 1.50
C TYR A 74 -5.43 -10.54 0.69
N THR A 75 -6.52 -11.17 0.28
CA THR A 75 -7.63 -10.52 -0.42
C THR A 75 -8.70 -10.10 0.58
N ILE A 76 -8.86 -8.79 0.73
CA ILE A 76 -9.83 -8.14 1.60
C ILE A 76 -11.00 -7.70 0.73
N ARG A 77 -12.20 -8.14 1.09
CA ARG A 77 -13.44 -7.81 0.40
C ARG A 77 -14.37 -7.05 1.33
N THR A 78 -14.98 -5.99 0.82
CA THR A 78 -15.91 -5.16 1.58
C THR A 78 -17.37 -5.46 1.24
N GLU A 79 -18.30 -4.99 2.06
CA GLU A 79 -19.75 -5.06 1.81
C GLU A 79 -20.14 -4.25 0.57
N GLY A 80 -19.49 -3.09 0.34
CA GLY A 80 -19.64 -2.27 -0.86
C GLY A 80 -19.09 -2.88 -2.16
N GLY A 81 -18.64 -4.14 -2.14
CA GLY A 81 -18.19 -4.88 -3.33
C GLY A 81 -16.74 -4.62 -3.74
N VAL A 82 -16.01 -3.76 -3.01
CA VAL A 82 -14.59 -3.46 -3.26
C VAL A 82 -13.72 -4.62 -2.80
N SER A 83 -12.66 -4.90 -3.55
CA SER A 83 -11.72 -5.99 -3.24
C SER A 83 -10.28 -5.59 -3.51
N LEU A 84 -9.42 -5.72 -2.51
CA LEU A 84 -7.98 -5.42 -2.61
C LEU A 84 -7.15 -6.63 -2.15
N SER A 85 -6.16 -6.99 -2.96
CA SER A 85 -5.18 -8.03 -2.66
C SER A 85 -3.82 -7.39 -2.40
N LEU A 86 -3.18 -7.76 -1.29
CA LEU A 86 -1.91 -7.19 -0.83
C LEU A 86 -1.16 -8.20 0.06
N THR A 87 0.16 -8.12 0.16
CA THR A 87 0.96 -9.06 0.97
C THR A 87 0.67 -8.90 2.47
N ALA A 88 0.95 -9.94 3.27
CA ALA A 88 0.64 -9.99 4.70
C ALA A 88 1.07 -8.74 5.49
N ALA A 89 2.30 -8.26 5.29
CA ALA A 89 2.86 -7.14 6.05
C ALA A 89 2.56 -5.75 5.45
N HIS A 90 1.69 -5.67 4.45
CA HIS A 90 1.30 -4.39 3.85
C HIS A 90 0.30 -3.66 4.76
N LEU A 91 0.52 -2.37 5.00
CA LEU A 91 -0.32 -1.57 5.89
C LEU A 91 -1.58 -1.03 5.21
N LEU A 92 -2.71 -1.20 5.88
CA LEU A 92 -4.01 -0.66 5.54
C LEU A 92 -4.51 0.29 6.61
N PHE A 93 -5.39 1.20 6.22
CA PHE A 93 -6.10 2.09 7.13
C PHE A 93 -7.42 1.46 7.53
N VAL A 94 -7.60 1.23 8.83
CA VAL A 94 -8.86 0.72 9.40
C VAL A 94 -9.40 1.67 10.45
N SER A 95 -10.73 1.72 10.58
CA SER A 95 -11.40 2.55 11.59
C SER A 95 -11.12 2.06 13.01
N GLU A 96 -11.01 3.01 13.93
CA GLU A 96 -11.03 2.77 15.37
C GLU A 96 -12.47 2.63 15.86
N GLY A 97 -12.83 1.44 16.34
CA GLY A 97 -14.16 1.15 16.85
C GLY A 97 -15.20 0.88 15.76
N ASN A 98 -16.46 1.15 16.10
CA ASN A 98 -17.59 0.86 15.22
C ASN A 98 -17.69 1.90 14.10
N CYS A 99 -17.94 1.40 12.90
CA CYS A 99 -18.10 2.18 11.69
C CYS A 99 -19.44 1.86 11.03
N SER A 100 -19.92 2.79 10.20
CA SER A 100 -21.13 2.62 9.38
C SER A 100 -20.74 2.59 7.91
N GLU A 101 -21.36 1.72 7.13
CA GLU A 101 -21.16 1.64 5.68
C GLU A 101 -21.49 2.99 5.02
N GLY A 102 -20.62 3.47 4.14
CA GLY A 102 -20.78 4.72 3.39
C GLY A 102 -20.49 6.00 4.20
N ALA A 103 -20.25 5.91 5.50
CA ALA A 103 -19.95 7.08 6.33
C ALA A 103 -18.57 7.67 5.96
N GLU A 104 -18.44 8.99 6.06
CA GLU A 104 -17.13 9.64 5.99
C GLU A 104 -16.30 9.30 7.25
N PRO A 105 -14.99 9.08 7.12
CA PRO A 105 -14.12 8.88 8.27
C PRO A 105 -14.06 10.16 9.11
N THR A 106 -14.08 10.01 10.44
CA THR A 106 -13.78 11.14 11.33
C THR A 106 -12.26 11.37 11.32
N PRO A 107 -11.76 12.62 11.26
CA PRO A 107 -10.33 12.89 11.31
C PRO A 107 -9.68 12.24 12.55
N GLY A 108 -8.60 11.48 12.36
CA GLY A 108 -7.91 10.79 13.44
C GLY A 108 -8.62 9.54 13.98
N SER A 109 -9.70 9.09 13.34
CA SER A 109 -10.39 7.83 13.68
C SER A 109 -9.85 6.61 12.93
N MET A 110 -8.75 6.76 12.20
CA MET A 110 -8.14 5.70 11.42
C MET A 110 -6.76 5.35 11.97
N ARG A 111 -6.41 4.07 11.90
CA ARG A 111 -5.09 3.56 12.28
C ARG A 111 -4.57 2.57 11.25
N THR A 112 -3.26 2.35 11.24
CA THR A 112 -2.63 1.37 10.36
C THR A 112 -2.67 -0.03 10.95
N VAL A 113 -2.94 -1.03 10.11
CA VAL A 113 -2.92 -2.45 10.46
C VAL A 113 -2.31 -3.26 9.31
N TYR A 114 -1.56 -4.31 9.62
CA TYR A 114 -1.07 -5.26 8.61
C TYR A 114 -2.23 -6.02 7.97
N ALA A 115 -2.13 -6.32 6.67
CA ALA A 115 -3.15 -7.06 5.94
C ALA A 115 -3.52 -8.41 6.60
N SER A 116 -2.55 -9.09 7.21
CA SER A 116 -2.77 -10.35 7.95
C SER A 116 -3.54 -10.19 9.26
N ASP A 117 -3.56 -8.98 9.84
CA ASP A 117 -4.22 -8.69 11.12
C ASP A 117 -5.61 -8.07 10.95
N VAL A 118 -5.99 -7.77 9.70
CA VAL A 118 -7.33 -7.29 9.35
C VAL A 118 -8.37 -8.38 9.58
N ARG A 119 -9.54 -7.98 10.10
CA ARG A 119 -10.64 -8.88 10.46
C ARG A 119 -11.96 -8.42 9.86
N PRO A 120 -12.85 -9.35 9.47
CA PRO A 120 -14.23 -9.00 9.14
C PRO A 120 -14.89 -8.18 10.26
N GLY A 121 -15.72 -7.22 9.87
CA GLY A 121 -16.38 -6.29 10.78
C GLY A 121 -15.67 -4.95 10.96
N GLN A 122 -14.36 -4.87 10.75
CA GLN A 122 -13.61 -3.60 10.67
C GLN A 122 -13.99 -2.84 9.39
N CYS A 123 -13.83 -1.51 9.35
CA CYS A 123 -13.99 -0.75 8.11
C CYS A 123 -12.66 -0.26 7.57
N VAL A 124 -12.58 -0.23 6.25
CA VAL A 124 -11.51 0.35 5.45
C VAL A 124 -12.04 1.55 4.68
N LEU A 125 -11.14 2.38 4.15
CA LEU A 125 -11.52 3.52 3.34
C LEU A 125 -11.58 3.15 1.85
N THR A 126 -12.72 3.43 1.20
CA THR A 126 -12.93 3.24 -0.23
C THR A 126 -13.11 4.58 -0.94
N THR A 127 -12.61 4.68 -2.17
CA THR A 127 -12.75 5.86 -3.03
C THR A 127 -13.87 5.70 -4.06
N VAL A 128 -14.45 4.51 -4.16
CA VAL A 128 -15.64 4.24 -4.96
C VAL A 128 -16.84 4.17 -4.02
N SER A 129 -17.90 4.90 -4.35
CA SER A 129 -19.19 4.74 -3.70
C SER A 129 -19.91 3.54 -4.34
N GLY A 130 -20.58 2.72 -3.53
CA GLY A 130 -21.29 1.53 -4.02
C GLY A 130 -22.32 1.87 -5.11
N GLU A 131 -22.67 0.86 -5.93
CA GLU A 131 -23.70 1.00 -6.98
C GLU A 131 -25.00 1.58 -6.38
N GLY A 132 -25.26 2.86 -6.65
CA GLY A 132 -26.39 3.58 -6.08
C GLY A 132 -26.14 5.08 -5.86
N VAL A 133 -24.89 5.52 -5.79
CA VAL A 133 -24.57 6.97 -5.80
C VAL A 133 -24.31 7.38 -7.24
N GLY A 134 -25.17 8.26 -7.75
CA GLY A 134 -25.24 8.63 -9.17
C GLY A 134 -23.89 9.03 -9.75
N LYS A 135 -23.65 8.63 -11.01
CA LYS A 135 -22.69 9.26 -11.91
C LYS A 135 -23.10 10.72 -12.10
N GLY A 136 -22.67 11.57 -11.18
CA GLY A 136 -23.05 12.97 -11.15
C GLY A 136 -22.27 13.66 -10.06
N GLU A 137 -20.99 13.92 -10.34
CA GLU A 137 -20.25 15.12 -9.96
C GLU A 137 -18.77 14.90 -10.30
N GLU A 138 -18.42 15.10 -11.57
CA GLU A 138 -17.05 15.45 -11.95
C GLU A 138 -16.66 16.72 -11.17
N GLY A 139 -15.67 16.62 -10.27
CA GLY A 139 -14.98 17.80 -9.73
C GLY A 139 -15.08 18.07 -8.23
N ARG A 140 -15.71 17.23 -7.39
CA ARG A 140 -15.53 17.38 -5.93
C ARG A 140 -14.24 16.69 -5.47
N LYS A 141 -13.36 17.48 -4.84
CA LYS A 141 -12.39 17.00 -3.85
C LYS A 141 -13.16 16.19 -2.81
N GLY A 142 -13.26 14.88 -3.04
CA GLY A 142 -14.05 13.98 -2.20
C GLY A 142 -13.25 13.50 -1.00
N VAL A 143 -13.95 13.14 0.05
CA VAL A 143 -13.42 12.30 1.13
C VAL A 143 -13.77 10.85 0.79
N GLY A 144 -12.93 9.90 1.16
CA GLY A 144 -13.28 8.48 1.02
C GLY A 144 -14.46 8.10 1.93
N HIS A 145 -15.05 6.94 1.68
CA HIS A 145 -16.13 6.39 2.50
C HIS A 145 -15.67 5.13 3.23
N LEU A 146 -16.19 4.91 4.43
CA LEU A 146 -15.96 3.69 5.17
C LEU A 146 -16.75 2.55 4.55
N SER A 147 -16.09 1.42 4.30
CA SER A 147 -16.72 0.18 3.87
C SER A 147 -16.30 -0.97 4.77
N ARG A 148 -17.27 -1.71 5.28
CA ARG A 148 -17.06 -2.80 6.22
C ARG A 148 -16.47 -3.99 5.50
N ILE A 149 -15.45 -4.60 6.09
CA ILE A 149 -14.83 -5.82 5.60
C ILE A 149 -15.80 -6.98 5.84
N SER A 150 -16.24 -7.60 4.75
CA SER A 150 -17.12 -8.77 4.77
C SER A 150 -16.33 -10.06 4.78
N ARG A 151 -15.14 -10.09 4.16
CA ARG A 151 -14.31 -11.29 4.06
C ARG A 151 -12.83 -10.97 3.95
N VAL A 152 -12.02 -11.82 4.56
CA VAL A 152 -10.56 -11.90 4.34
C VAL A 152 -10.26 -13.32 3.84
N SER A 153 -9.46 -13.43 2.80
CA SER A 153 -9.02 -14.70 2.21
C SER A 153 -7.59 -14.59 1.72
N VAL A 154 -6.93 -15.73 1.45
CA VAL A 154 -5.57 -15.75 0.90
C VAL A 154 -5.63 -16.39 -0.49
N GLN A 155 -4.92 -15.79 -1.45
CA GLN A 155 -4.76 -16.31 -2.81
C GLN A 155 -3.32 -16.09 -3.29
N GLU A 156 -2.83 -16.98 -4.15
CA GLU A 156 -1.56 -16.74 -4.85
C GLU A 156 -1.83 -15.86 -6.08
N ASP A 157 -0.96 -14.88 -6.32
CA ASP A 157 -0.99 -14.05 -7.52
C ASP A 157 0.44 -13.76 -8.01
N LYS A 158 0.54 -13.24 -9.23
CA LYS A 158 1.81 -12.96 -9.91
C LYS A 158 2.15 -11.47 -9.87
N GLY A 159 3.44 -11.22 -9.69
CA GLY A 159 4.04 -9.90 -9.66
C GLY A 159 3.98 -9.31 -8.25
N VAL A 160 5.06 -8.68 -7.82
CA VAL A 160 5.11 -7.90 -6.58
C VAL A 160 5.56 -6.49 -6.91
N PHE A 161 4.72 -5.52 -6.54
CA PHE A 161 4.96 -4.11 -6.84
C PHE A 161 4.62 -3.25 -5.63
N ALA A 162 5.55 -2.38 -5.23
CA ALA A 162 5.40 -1.45 -4.12
C ALA A 162 5.63 0.00 -4.58
N PRO A 163 4.65 0.63 -5.26
CA PRO A 163 4.79 2.01 -5.71
C PRO A 163 4.87 2.98 -4.52
N LEU A 164 5.79 3.94 -4.58
CA LEU A 164 5.91 5.03 -3.61
C LEU A 164 5.36 6.33 -4.21
N THR A 165 4.34 6.90 -3.59
CA THR A 165 3.82 8.22 -3.96
C THR A 165 4.41 9.33 -3.08
N ARG A 166 4.27 10.59 -3.51
CA ARG A 166 4.66 11.76 -2.68
C ARG A 166 3.97 11.79 -1.31
N HIS A 167 2.69 11.45 -1.28
CA HIS A 167 1.88 11.40 -0.05
C HIS A 167 2.10 10.10 0.74
N GLY A 168 2.72 9.07 0.16
CA GLY A 168 2.93 7.79 0.82
C GLY A 168 1.65 6.97 1.01
N THR A 169 0.54 7.39 0.40
CA THR A 169 -0.72 6.64 0.30
C THR A 169 -1.08 6.48 -1.17
N LEU A 170 -1.96 5.53 -1.48
CA LEU A 170 -2.53 5.35 -2.81
C LEU A 170 -3.86 4.60 -2.74
N SER A 171 -4.76 4.82 -3.71
CA SER A 171 -5.97 4.02 -3.90
C SER A 171 -5.68 2.90 -4.89
N VAL A 172 -5.82 1.66 -4.44
CA VAL A 172 -5.66 0.45 -5.25
C VAL A 172 -6.97 -0.31 -5.25
N ASN A 173 -7.47 -0.66 -6.43
CA ASN A 173 -8.76 -1.28 -6.63
C ASN A 173 -9.94 -0.52 -5.96
N GLY A 174 -9.80 0.79 -5.77
CA GLY A 174 -10.80 1.62 -5.09
C GLY A 174 -10.73 1.58 -3.55
N MET A 175 -9.69 0.99 -2.96
CA MET A 175 -9.42 1.00 -1.52
C MET A 175 -8.11 1.75 -1.22
N VAL A 176 -8.11 2.60 -0.19
CA VAL A 176 -6.92 3.37 0.19
C VAL A 176 -5.99 2.50 1.04
N ALA A 177 -4.71 2.48 0.65
CA ALA A 177 -3.64 1.76 1.33
C ALA A 177 -2.41 2.65 1.52
N SER A 178 -1.53 2.25 2.43
CA SER A 178 -0.21 2.86 2.60
C SER A 178 0.72 2.43 1.45
N CYS A 179 1.74 3.22 1.11
CA CYS A 179 2.86 2.80 0.26
C CYS A 179 3.91 1.99 1.04
N TYR A 180 3.74 1.83 2.35
CA TYR A 180 4.76 1.30 3.26
C TYR A 180 4.31 0.02 3.94
N ALA A 181 5.32 -0.72 4.40
CA ALA A 181 5.16 -1.99 5.09
C ALA A 181 6.29 -2.21 6.10
N VAL A 182 6.28 -3.39 6.73
CA VAL A 182 7.33 -3.91 7.62
C VAL A 182 7.38 -3.24 8.98
N VAL A 183 7.33 -1.90 9.08
CA VAL A 183 7.36 -1.16 10.34
C VAL A 183 5.95 -0.78 10.78
N ASP A 184 5.63 -1.02 12.06
CA ASP A 184 4.35 -0.62 12.64
C ASP A 184 4.24 0.92 12.70
N GLY A 185 3.45 1.49 11.79
CA GLY A 185 3.16 2.92 11.72
C GLY A 185 3.57 3.57 10.39
N HIS A 186 2.56 4.00 9.62
CA HIS A 186 2.76 4.78 8.40
C HIS A 186 3.62 6.03 8.63
N ASP A 187 3.38 6.80 9.69
CA ASP A 187 4.11 8.04 9.96
C ASP A 187 5.62 7.82 10.21
N LEU A 188 5.98 6.69 10.81
CA LEU A 188 7.38 6.33 11.03
C LEU A 188 8.06 6.00 9.71
N ALA A 189 7.45 5.11 8.91
CA ALA A 189 7.95 4.77 7.59
C ALA A 189 8.00 6.01 6.68
N HIS A 190 6.95 6.82 6.68
CA HIS A 190 6.86 8.04 5.89
C HIS A 190 7.98 9.02 6.21
N ARG A 191 8.30 9.22 7.50
CA ARG A 191 9.45 10.02 7.92
C ARG A 191 10.78 9.40 7.50
N ALA A 192 10.95 8.09 7.64
CA ALA A 192 12.14 7.39 7.21
C ALA A 192 12.40 7.55 5.70
N PHE A 193 11.34 7.60 4.88
CA PHE A 193 11.43 7.84 3.44
C PHE A 193 11.43 9.33 3.03
N ALA A 194 11.42 10.29 3.98
CA ALA A 194 11.46 11.71 3.65
C ALA A 194 12.72 12.15 2.86
N PRO A 195 13.94 11.66 3.17
CA PRO A 195 15.14 12.01 2.39
C PRO A 195 15.04 11.57 0.93
N LEU A 196 14.54 10.34 0.69
CA LEU A 196 14.34 9.83 -0.66
C LEU A 196 13.31 10.67 -1.43
N ARG A 197 12.19 11.02 -0.80
CA ARG A 197 11.16 11.88 -1.41
C ARG A 197 11.68 13.28 -1.73
N LEU A 198 12.53 13.85 -0.87
CA LEU A 198 13.16 15.15 -1.12
C LEU A 198 14.14 15.08 -2.30
N LEU A 199 14.91 14.00 -2.42
CA LEU A 199 15.83 13.79 -3.54
C LEU A 199 15.07 13.75 -4.87
N HIS A 200 14.02 12.93 -4.96
CA HIS A 200 13.18 12.84 -6.17
C HIS A 200 12.47 14.16 -6.51
N ARG A 201 12.10 14.97 -5.51
CA ARG A 201 11.56 16.32 -5.75
C ARG A 201 12.58 17.23 -6.46
N TRP A 202 13.87 17.02 -6.25
CA TRP A 202 14.93 17.90 -6.77
C TRP A 202 15.52 17.41 -8.09
N THR A 203 15.68 16.09 -8.25
CA THR A 203 16.20 15.48 -9.48
C THR A 203 15.12 15.24 -10.54
N GLY A 204 13.84 15.31 -10.17
CA GLY A 204 12.71 14.85 -10.97
C GLY A 204 12.77 13.34 -11.23
N SER A 205 11.78 12.83 -11.98
CA SER A 205 11.71 11.43 -12.45
C SER A 205 12.77 11.08 -13.50
N ALA A 206 13.77 11.94 -13.74
CA ALA A 206 14.83 11.73 -14.73
C ALA A 206 16.13 11.14 -14.13
N GLY A 207 16.22 11.02 -12.80
CA GLY A 207 17.49 10.70 -12.11
C GLY A 207 17.68 9.26 -11.60
N GLY A 208 16.72 8.36 -11.79
CA GLY A 208 16.80 6.97 -11.31
C GLY A 208 17.07 5.97 -12.45
N HIS A 209 17.82 4.90 -12.20
CA HIS A 209 17.83 3.73 -13.08
C HIS A 209 16.43 3.09 -13.04
N PHE A 210 15.55 3.48 -13.96
CA PHE A 210 14.21 2.90 -14.08
C PHE A 210 14.30 1.60 -14.87
N GLY A 211 14.27 0.47 -14.16
CA GLY A 211 14.34 -0.86 -14.77
C GLY A 211 14.81 -1.98 -13.84
N ASP A 212 15.37 -1.65 -12.67
CA ASP A 212 15.88 -2.67 -11.76
C ASP A 212 14.74 -3.50 -11.16
N THR A 213 14.87 -4.82 -11.31
CA THR A 213 13.99 -5.80 -10.68
C THR A 213 14.45 -6.06 -9.24
N GLY A 214 13.49 -6.16 -8.34
CA GLY A 214 13.70 -6.35 -6.91
C GLY A 214 13.57 -5.06 -6.09
N VAL A 215 14.16 -5.10 -4.90
CA VAL A 215 13.98 -4.09 -3.85
C VAL A 215 14.87 -2.89 -4.08
N HIS A 216 14.30 -1.70 -3.96
CA HIS A 216 15.03 -0.45 -4.07
C HIS A 216 16.16 -0.35 -3.03
N TRP A 217 17.34 0.10 -3.44
CA TRP A 217 18.54 0.19 -2.60
C TRP A 217 18.30 0.94 -1.27
N TYR A 218 17.46 1.99 -1.31
CA TYR A 218 17.15 2.78 -0.11
C TYR A 218 16.30 1.98 0.89
N SER A 219 15.39 1.14 0.41
CA SER A 219 14.63 0.22 1.28
C SER A 219 15.54 -0.82 1.92
N GLN A 220 16.52 -1.34 1.17
CA GLN A 220 17.52 -2.27 1.70
C GLN A 220 18.38 -1.60 2.79
N LEU A 221 18.80 -0.36 2.57
CA LEU A 221 19.54 0.43 3.56
C LEU A 221 18.71 0.68 4.83
N LEU A 222 17.46 1.10 4.69
CA LEU A 222 16.57 1.33 5.84
C LEU A 222 16.29 0.05 6.61
N TYR A 223 16.12 -1.08 5.92
CA TYR A 223 15.98 -2.39 6.56
C TYR A 223 17.23 -2.75 7.37
N TRP A 224 18.43 -2.57 6.78
CA TRP A 224 19.69 -2.81 7.47
C TRP A 224 19.84 -1.93 8.72
N ILE A 225 19.56 -0.63 8.63
CA ILE A 225 19.59 0.29 9.77
C ILE A 225 18.53 -0.09 10.82
N GLY A 226 17.31 -0.40 10.39
CA GLY A 226 16.21 -0.80 11.28
C GLY A 226 16.52 -2.06 12.06
N SER A 227 17.12 -3.06 11.41
CA SER A 227 17.55 -4.31 12.06
C SER A 227 18.63 -4.12 13.13
N LEU A 228 19.36 -3.00 13.09
CA LEU A 228 20.40 -2.66 14.07
C LEU A 228 19.87 -1.83 15.25
N LEU A 229 18.75 -1.11 15.08
CA LEU A 229 18.29 -0.06 16.01
C LEU A 229 16.92 -0.34 16.66
N LEU A 230 16.05 -1.14 16.03
CA LEU A 230 14.68 -1.40 16.51
C LEU A 230 14.56 -2.80 17.10
N ASP A 231 13.90 -2.92 18.25
CA ASP A 231 13.54 -4.21 18.83
C ASP A 231 12.65 -5.02 17.85
N SER A 232 12.84 -6.34 17.80
CA SER A 232 12.19 -7.25 16.84
C SER A 232 10.65 -7.23 16.87
N GLY A 233 10.03 -6.65 17.90
CA GLY A 233 8.58 -6.51 18.05
C GLY A 233 7.93 -5.44 17.17
N HIS A 234 8.71 -4.54 16.55
CA HIS A 234 8.18 -3.51 15.63
C HIS A 234 8.08 -3.96 14.18
N PHE A 235 8.54 -5.19 13.90
CA PHE A 235 8.54 -5.78 12.58
C PHE A 235 7.49 -6.87 12.48
N HIS A 236 6.79 -6.92 11.36
CA HIS A 236 5.91 -8.07 11.09
C HIS A 236 6.74 -9.37 11.08
N PRO A 237 6.27 -10.49 11.66
CA PRO A 237 7.03 -11.73 11.75
C PRO A 237 7.51 -12.30 10.41
N TRP A 238 6.79 -11.97 9.33
CA TRP A 238 7.13 -12.36 7.96
C TRP A 238 7.97 -11.32 7.20
N GLY A 239 8.24 -10.16 7.82
CA GLY A 239 9.18 -9.14 7.36
C GLY A 239 10.62 -9.38 7.84
N LEU A 240 10.82 -10.31 8.78
CA LEU A 240 12.11 -10.75 9.27
C LEU A 240 12.44 -12.13 8.69
N ALA A 241 12.99 -12.19 7.48
CA ALA A 241 13.82 -13.33 7.11
C ALA A 241 15.28 -12.88 7.18
N ASP A 242 16.02 -13.59 8.01
CA ASP A 242 17.45 -13.47 8.27
C ASP A 242 18.24 -13.36 6.95
N PRO A 243 18.97 -12.27 6.68
CA PRO A 243 19.90 -12.20 5.58
C PRO A 243 21.19 -12.93 5.96
N GLY A 244 21.14 -14.23 6.20
CA GLY A 244 22.36 -15.02 6.35
C GLY A 244 22.27 -16.24 7.26
N ARG A 245 21.97 -17.37 6.62
CA ARG A 245 22.97 -18.45 6.62
C ARG A 245 23.09 -19.08 5.26
#